data_AF-A0A486XDP4-F1
#
_entry.id   AF-A0A486XDP4-F1
#
_cell.length_a   1.000
_cell.length_b   1.000
_cell.length_c   1.000
_cell.angle_alpha   90.00
_cell.angle_beta   90.00
_cell.angle_gamma   90.00
#
_symmetry.space_group_name_H-M   'P 1'
#
loop_
_entity.id
_entity.type
_entity.pdbx_description
1 polymer ?
#
loop_
_entity_poly.entity_id
_entity_poly.type
_entity_poly.pdbx_seq_one_letter_code
_entity_poly.pdbx_strand_id
1 'polypeptide(L)'
;MKMKPILLAVAVSVALSACDDRTVKVIDTPELLKQLENPDFVIVDTRQDSLYNGFKDKNATRGGHIKGAVQFSCDWIGNIQPEKFESFAAGKGITKEKNLVFYDSNVDNLDCVTAEFAAKGYKVHRFNDFISYANADYPLESFANFQYSVSPQWVNAALKGEKPETLTNDKVMLFEVSWGSLENAKSYTQHIVGAYHFNTDWVENDPVWNLSSPEVIEQNLLKNGITKDKTVILYSDNQLAAYRIFWALKWAGVEDVRVLNGNLGTWVDAGLPTETQVNIPQPERQFGTKIPANPHIDIATPQQVIDAQKQGLKLISNRAWDEYTGKISGYDYIPGKGEPQGAIWGFAGTDSSNLADYYDPDNTLRNPNEIFALWQTQGIHKGDKLAFYCGTGWRAGVSWFITQLAGWQDTAIYDGGWNAWQMDSKYPVQKGVPNNQSKPDSQNDFGKVMKKGNSCKS
;
A
#
# COMPACT_ATOMS: atom_id res chain seq x y z
N MET A 1 19.70 91.22 3.70
CA MET A 1 18.88 90.04 3.32
C MET A 1 19.78 88.81 3.41
N LYS A 2 19.88 88.15 4.57
CA LYS A 2 19.07 87.00 5.04
C LYS A 2 18.88 85.91 3.97
N MET A 3 19.60 84.78 4.10
CA MET A 3 19.04 83.43 4.32
C MET A 3 20.14 82.34 4.39
N LYS A 4 20.31 81.75 5.57
CA LYS A 4 20.32 80.27 5.79
C LYS A 4 18.86 79.88 6.17
N PRO A 5 18.44 78.60 6.35
CA PRO A 5 19.05 77.26 6.22
C PRO A 5 18.16 76.31 5.33
N ILE A 6 18.31 74.98 5.17
CA ILE A 6 17.93 73.88 6.10
C ILE A 6 18.29 72.52 5.45
N LEU A 7 18.96 71.66 6.21
CA LEU A 7 19.05 70.20 6.02
C LEU A 7 17.66 69.57 6.19
N LEU A 8 17.25 68.68 5.28
CA LEU A 8 16.21 67.70 5.59
C LEU A 8 16.78 66.30 5.39
N ALA A 9 17.09 65.64 6.50
CA ALA A 9 17.37 64.22 6.56
C ALA A 9 16.03 63.47 6.42
N VAL A 10 15.94 62.58 5.43
CA VAL A 10 14.90 61.56 5.40
C VAL A 10 15.61 60.22 5.56
N ALA A 11 15.58 59.70 6.78
CA ALA A 11 15.95 58.33 7.07
C ALA A 11 14.86 57.42 6.52
N VAL A 12 15.15 56.71 5.43
CA VAL A 12 14.34 55.58 4.97
C VAL A 12 14.81 54.36 5.73
N SER A 13 14.17 54.07 6.86
CA SER A 13 14.29 52.79 7.55
C SER A 13 13.56 51.74 6.72
N VAL A 14 14.28 51.05 5.84
CA VAL A 14 13.83 49.81 5.21
C VAL A 14 13.89 48.73 6.28
N ALA A 15 12.72 48.26 6.71
CA ALA A 15 12.59 47.07 7.54
C ALA A 15 13.07 45.84 6.74
N LEU A 16 14.33 45.47 6.95
CA LEU A 16 14.87 44.15 6.61
C LEU A 16 14.53 43.20 7.76
N SER A 17 13.33 42.62 7.73
CA SER A 17 12.95 41.56 8.66
C SER A 17 11.96 40.60 8.01
N ALA A 18 12.46 39.75 7.10
CA ALA A 18 11.77 38.50 6.68
C ALA A 18 12.66 37.57 5.83
N CYS A 19 13.99 37.60 5.98
CA CYS A 19 14.90 36.74 5.23
C CYS A 19 15.85 36.03 6.20
N ASP A 20 15.35 35.14 7.07
CA ASP A 20 16.26 34.23 7.79
C ASP A 20 15.65 32.88 8.24
N ASP A 21 14.34 32.67 8.08
CA ASP A 21 13.70 31.43 8.55
C ASP A 21 13.71 30.29 7.49
N ARG A 22 14.54 30.42 6.45
CA ARG A 22 14.61 29.48 5.31
C ARG A 22 15.74 28.44 5.41
N THR A 23 16.35 28.32 6.58
CA THR A 23 17.45 27.37 6.81
C THR A 23 16.91 26.07 7.39
N VAL A 24 17.43 24.93 6.91
CA VAL A 24 17.15 23.62 7.50
C VAL A 24 17.75 23.58 8.91
N LYS A 25 16.92 23.47 9.93
CA LYS A 25 17.34 23.41 11.34
C LYS A 25 17.67 21.97 11.73
N VAL A 26 18.63 21.76 12.62
CA VAL A 26 18.86 20.43 13.22
C VAL A 26 18.06 20.34 14.50
N ILE A 27 17.38 19.21 14.72
CA ILE A 27 16.73 18.88 15.99
C ILE A 27 17.45 17.67 16.59
N ASP A 28 17.72 17.71 17.89
CA ASP A 28 18.35 16.60 18.61
C ASP A 28 17.29 15.68 19.23
N THR A 29 17.73 14.54 19.79
CA THR A 29 16.81 13.56 20.36
C THR A 29 15.99 14.12 21.55
N PRO A 30 16.60 14.81 22.55
CA PRO A 30 15.83 15.39 23.65
C PRO A 30 14.76 16.38 23.21
N GLU A 31 15.04 17.20 22.19
CA GLU A 31 14.06 18.15 21.68
C GLU A 31 12.98 17.44 20.85
N LEU A 32 13.36 16.48 19.99
CA LEU A 32 12.41 15.65 19.24
C LEU A 32 11.36 14.99 20.14
N LEU A 33 11.81 14.40 21.26
CA LEU A 33 10.93 13.72 22.21
C LEU A 33 9.86 14.64 22.81
N LYS A 34 10.14 15.94 22.96
CA LYS A 34 9.14 16.92 23.44
C LYS A 34 8.07 17.22 22.39
N GLN A 35 8.37 17.00 21.10
CA GLN A 35 7.51 17.36 19.99
C GLN A 35 6.65 16.20 19.45
N LEU A 36 6.87 14.97 19.91
CA LEU A 36 6.15 13.78 19.40
C LEU A 36 4.62 13.90 19.48
N GLU A 37 4.11 14.57 20.51
CA GLU A 37 2.66 14.76 20.71
C GLU A 37 2.23 16.22 20.42
N ASN A 38 3.14 17.05 19.89
CA ASN A 38 2.84 18.45 19.60
C ASN A 38 2.13 18.54 18.24
N PRO A 39 0.86 19.01 18.18
CA PRO A 39 0.12 19.10 16.93
C PRO A 39 0.73 20.09 15.93
N ASP A 40 1.60 21.01 16.36
CA ASP A 40 2.30 21.95 15.47
C ASP A 40 3.51 21.32 14.77
N PHE A 41 3.88 20.10 15.14
CA PHE A 41 4.96 19.34 14.52
C PHE A 41 4.40 18.16 13.72
N VAL A 42 5.09 17.84 12.63
CA VAL A 42 4.86 16.63 11.85
C VAL A 42 6.19 15.91 11.72
N ILE A 43 6.26 14.70 12.24
CA ILE A 43 7.42 13.81 12.09
C ILE A 43 7.25 13.09 10.75
N VAL A 44 8.27 13.12 9.90
CA VAL A 44 8.24 12.55 8.55
C VAL A 44 9.37 11.55 8.38
N ASP A 45 9.00 10.27 8.22
CA ASP A 45 9.91 9.20 7.82
C ASP A 45 10.11 9.27 6.31
N THR A 46 11.36 9.42 5.86
CA THR A 46 11.69 9.47 4.42
C THR A 46 12.27 8.16 3.91
N ARG A 47 12.39 7.14 4.77
CA ARG A 47 12.94 5.83 4.43
C ARG A 47 11.96 5.00 3.61
N GLN A 48 12.47 3.88 3.09
CA GLN A 48 11.66 2.88 2.39
C GLN A 48 10.56 2.27 3.28
N ASP A 49 9.44 1.94 2.67
CA ASP A 49 8.24 1.40 3.34
C ASP A 49 8.50 0.19 4.22
N SER A 50 9.40 -0.73 3.84
CA SER A 50 9.69 -1.90 4.68
C SER A 50 10.25 -1.49 6.04
N LEU A 51 11.12 -0.47 6.07
CA LEU A 51 11.72 0.05 7.31
C LEU A 51 10.69 0.81 8.15
N TYR A 52 9.81 1.58 7.50
CA TYR A 52 8.66 2.19 8.18
C TYR A 52 7.76 1.10 8.78
N ASN A 53 7.41 0.08 8.00
CA ASN A 53 6.46 -0.96 8.39
C ASN A 53 6.92 -1.75 9.61
N GLY A 54 8.23 -2.00 9.76
CA GLY A 54 8.74 -2.69 10.95
C GLY A 54 10.10 -3.37 10.81
N PHE A 55 10.64 -3.50 9.59
CA PHE A 55 11.99 -4.03 9.40
C PHE A 55 13.02 -3.09 10.01
N LYS A 56 14.11 -3.66 10.52
CA LYS A 56 15.22 -2.87 11.08
C LYS A 56 16.16 -2.40 9.99
N ASP A 57 16.71 -1.21 10.20
CA ASP A 57 17.87 -0.77 9.45
C ASP A 57 19.09 -1.64 9.77
N LYS A 58 20.08 -1.71 8.87
CA LYS A 58 21.28 -2.57 8.97
C LYS A 58 22.01 -2.42 10.31
N ASN A 59 22.05 -1.20 10.86
CA ASN A 59 22.76 -0.88 12.10
C ASN A 59 21.82 -0.64 13.29
N ALA A 60 20.51 -0.82 13.11
CA ALA A 60 19.52 -0.66 14.16
C ALA A 60 19.27 -1.99 14.88
N THR A 61 19.01 -1.94 16.19
CA THR A 61 18.62 -3.10 17.02
C THR A 61 17.12 -3.31 17.04
N ARG A 62 16.33 -2.28 16.70
CA ARG A 62 14.87 -2.29 16.61
C ARG A 62 14.44 -1.69 15.26
N GLY A 63 13.36 -2.20 14.68
CA GLY A 63 12.77 -1.70 13.43
C GLY A 63 11.51 -0.88 13.66
N GLY A 64 10.94 -0.37 12.57
CA GLY A 64 9.77 0.51 12.59
C GLY A 64 10.12 1.99 12.49
N HIS A 65 9.16 2.85 12.77
CA HIS A 65 9.21 4.30 12.61
C HIS A 65 9.02 5.03 13.93
N ILE A 66 9.44 6.31 14.00
CA ILE A 66 9.17 7.16 15.15
C ILE A 66 7.66 7.28 15.34
N LYS A 67 7.20 7.17 16.59
CA LYS A 67 5.79 7.23 16.95
C LYS A 67 5.08 8.43 16.29
N GLY A 68 3.97 8.16 15.59
CA GLY A 68 3.16 9.19 14.93
C GLY A 68 3.74 9.73 13.62
N ALA A 69 4.85 9.18 13.12
CA ALA A 69 5.44 9.62 11.87
C ALA A 69 4.55 9.29 10.66
N VAL A 70 4.44 10.26 9.75
CA VAL A 70 3.92 10.07 8.39
C VAL A 70 5.07 9.73 7.43
N GLN A 71 4.78 9.35 6.19
CA GLN A 71 5.81 9.04 5.19
C GLN A 71 5.89 10.09 4.09
N PHE A 72 7.10 10.43 3.66
CA PHE A 72 7.35 11.16 2.42
C PHE A 72 8.75 10.85 1.88
N SER A 73 8.85 9.97 0.89
CA SER A 73 10.15 9.56 0.32
C SER A 73 10.69 10.58 -0.70
N CYS A 74 12.02 10.68 -0.80
CA CYS A 74 12.70 11.40 -1.89
C CYS A 74 12.29 10.85 -3.27
N ASP A 75 12.13 9.54 -3.39
CA ASP A 75 11.82 8.86 -4.66
C ASP A 75 10.44 9.26 -5.21
N TRP A 76 9.54 9.74 -4.34
CA TRP A 76 8.20 10.18 -4.75
C TRP A 76 8.22 11.53 -5.47
N ILE A 77 9.19 12.41 -5.17
CA ILE A 77 9.22 13.79 -5.67
C ILE A 77 9.16 13.82 -7.21
N GLY A 78 9.89 12.92 -7.87
CA GLY A 78 9.92 12.83 -9.33
C GLY A 78 8.62 12.32 -9.96
N ASN A 79 7.77 11.66 -9.18
CA ASN A 79 6.52 11.03 -9.63
C ASN A 79 5.29 11.88 -9.31
N ILE A 80 5.43 12.96 -8.54
CA ILE A 80 4.35 13.89 -8.20
C ILE A 80 4.32 15.03 -9.22
N GLN A 81 3.15 15.31 -9.79
CA GLN A 81 2.98 16.47 -10.67
C GLN A 81 3.23 17.77 -9.90
N PRO A 82 3.99 18.74 -10.47
CA PRO A 82 4.36 19.96 -9.75
C PRO A 82 3.17 20.72 -9.15
N GLU A 83 2.04 20.79 -9.85
CA GLU A 83 0.80 21.44 -9.41
C GLU A 83 0.04 20.65 -8.33
N LYS A 84 0.39 19.38 -8.13
CA LYS A 84 -0.20 18.48 -7.12
C LYS A 84 0.64 18.36 -5.86
N PHE A 85 1.89 18.81 -5.87
CA PHE A 85 2.81 18.66 -4.75
C PHE A 85 2.22 19.18 -3.43
N GLU A 86 1.73 20.41 -3.41
CA GLU A 86 1.22 21.05 -2.20
C GLU A 86 -0.04 20.33 -1.67
N SER A 87 -0.95 19.92 -2.56
CA SER A 87 -2.16 19.19 -2.14
C SER A 87 -1.86 17.76 -1.67
N PHE A 88 -0.92 17.07 -2.32
CA PHE A 88 -0.49 15.73 -1.93
C PHE A 88 0.22 15.75 -0.57
N ALA A 89 1.16 16.68 -0.37
CA ALA A 89 1.82 16.88 0.92
C ALA A 89 0.80 17.20 2.02
N ALA A 90 -0.15 18.10 1.74
CA ALA A 90 -1.20 18.45 2.70
C ALA A 90 -2.11 17.27 3.07
N GLY A 91 -2.39 16.35 2.13
CA GLY A 91 -3.12 15.11 2.38
C GLY A 91 -2.43 14.16 3.36
N LYS A 92 -1.11 14.33 3.55
CA LYS A 92 -0.30 13.63 4.57
C LYS A 92 -0.07 14.47 5.83
N GLY A 93 -0.78 15.59 5.98
CA GLY A 93 -0.62 16.53 7.09
C GLY A 93 0.57 17.48 6.96
N ILE A 94 1.34 17.40 5.88
CA ILE A 94 2.55 18.19 5.65
C ILE A 94 2.17 19.54 5.03
N THR A 95 2.26 20.62 5.81
CA THR A 95 1.83 21.97 5.40
C THR A 95 2.86 23.02 5.84
N LYS A 96 2.82 24.23 5.26
CA LYS A 96 3.81 25.30 5.53
C LYS A 96 3.66 25.91 6.92
N GLU A 97 2.50 25.74 7.54
CA GLU A 97 2.20 26.22 8.87
C GLU A 97 2.92 25.38 9.94
N LYS A 98 3.07 24.07 9.70
CA LYS A 98 3.68 23.09 10.61
C LYS A 98 5.20 23.17 10.62
N ASN A 99 5.80 22.72 11.72
CA ASN A 99 7.22 22.44 11.81
C ASN A 99 7.45 20.99 11.40
N LEU A 100 8.18 20.77 10.30
CA LEU A 100 8.41 19.43 9.76
C LEU A 100 9.72 18.89 10.29
N VAL A 101 9.72 17.67 10.84
CA VAL A 101 10.94 16.97 11.26
C VAL A 101 11.13 15.76 10.37
N PHE A 102 12.08 15.85 9.43
CA PHE A 102 12.44 14.74 8.56
C PHE A 102 13.56 13.91 9.16
N TYR A 103 13.49 12.59 8.97
CA TYR A 103 14.58 11.68 9.31
C TYR A 103 14.74 10.57 8.28
N ASP A 104 15.98 10.14 8.12
CA ASP A 104 16.38 8.99 7.32
C ASP A 104 17.67 8.40 7.92
N SER A 105 17.91 7.11 7.71
CA SER A 105 19.21 6.50 7.96
C SER A 105 20.20 6.72 6.81
N ASN A 106 19.70 7.02 5.61
CA ASN A 106 20.46 7.44 4.44
C ASN A 106 20.51 8.98 4.35
N VAL A 107 21.70 9.53 4.51
CA VAL A 107 21.93 10.99 4.48
C VAL A 107 21.54 11.63 3.15
N ASP A 108 21.71 10.94 2.02
CA ASP A 108 21.41 11.50 0.70
C ASP A 108 19.90 11.66 0.50
N ASN A 109 19.10 10.70 0.99
CA ASN A 109 17.64 10.78 0.98
C ASN A 109 17.13 11.91 1.89
N LEU A 110 17.70 12.02 3.09
CA LEU A 110 17.34 13.09 4.03
C LEU A 110 17.67 14.47 3.46
N ASP A 111 18.85 14.62 2.86
CA ASP A 111 19.28 15.86 2.22
C ASP A 111 18.39 16.21 1.03
N CYS A 112 18.01 15.23 0.20
CA CYS A 112 17.07 15.39 -0.91
C CYS A 112 15.72 15.98 -0.46
N VAL A 113 15.05 15.34 0.51
CA VAL A 113 13.71 15.77 0.95
C VAL A 113 13.78 17.11 1.68
N THR A 114 14.74 17.27 2.59
CA THR A 114 14.86 18.52 3.37
C THR A 114 15.17 19.72 2.48
N ALA A 115 16.01 19.56 1.45
CA ALA A 115 16.30 20.60 0.48
C ALA A 115 15.06 20.97 -0.35
N GLU A 116 14.30 19.98 -0.84
CA GLU A 116 13.11 20.21 -1.65
C GLU A 116 12.04 21.00 -0.86
N PHE A 117 11.74 20.57 0.37
CA PHE A 117 10.76 21.25 1.21
C PHE A 117 11.22 22.65 1.64
N ALA A 118 12.50 22.83 1.99
CA ALA A 118 13.04 24.14 2.33
C ALA A 118 12.97 25.11 1.12
N ALA A 119 13.29 24.63 -0.09
CA ALA A 119 13.20 25.41 -1.31
C ALA A 119 11.77 25.87 -1.63
N LYS A 120 10.76 25.08 -1.25
CA LYS A 120 9.33 25.44 -1.36
C LYS A 120 8.79 26.30 -0.22
N GLY A 121 9.64 26.65 0.75
CA GLY A 121 9.31 27.58 1.84
C GLY A 121 8.64 26.93 3.06
N TYR A 122 8.83 25.64 3.29
CA TYR A 122 8.38 24.95 4.51
C TYR A 122 9.35 25.21 5.68
N LYS A 123 8.86 25.05 6.92
CA LYS A 123 9.68 25.09 8.14
C LYS A 123 10.29 23.70 8.36
N VAL A 124 11.56 23.55 8.00
CA VAL A 124 12.22 22.24 7.94
C VAL A 124 13.21 22.06 9.09
N HIS A 125 13.04 20.97 9.81
CA HIS A 125 13.99 20.40 10.74
C HIS A 125 14.48 19.05 10.21
N ARG A 126 15.76 18.75 10.39
CA ARG A 126 16.36 17.43 10.12
C ARG A 126 16.77 16.77 11.42
N PHE A 127 16.46 15.47 11.55
CA PHE A 127 16.89 14.62 12.65
C PHE A 127 17.87 13.57 12.13
N ASN A 128 19.14 13.69 12.54
CA ASN A 128 20.24 12.89 11.99
C ASN A 128 20.52 11.59 12.77
N ASP A 129 19.97 11.45 13.98
CA ASP A 129 20.38 10.43 14.94
C ASP A 129 19.43 9.22 14.98
N PHE A 130 18.73 8.92 13.87
CA PHE A 130 17.72 7.86 13.85
C PHE A 130 18.26 6.48 14.27
N ILE A 131 19.46 6.10 13.84
CA ILE A 131 20.06 4.81 14.25
C ILE A 131 20.28 4.76 15.77
N SER A 132 20.80 5.83 16.36
CA SER A 132 20.99 5.94 17.82
C SER A 132 19.64 5.93 18.55
N TYR A 133 18.64 6.61 18.00
CA TYR A 133 17.27 6.61 18.52
C TYR A 133 16.66 5.20 18.53
N ALA A 134 16.79 4.47 17.42
CA ALA A 134 16.29 3.11 17.29
C ALA A 134 17.01 2.12 18.21
N ASN A 135 18.27 2.40 18.54
CA ASN A 135 19.09 1.59 19.44
C ASN A 135 18.87 1.87 20.93
N ALA A 136 18.28 3.02 21.26
CA ALA A 136 17.88 3.40 22.62
C ALA A 136 16.44 2.96 22.91
N ASP A 137 15.93 3.14 24.14
CA ASP A 137 14.55 2.80 24.52
C ASP A 137 13.57 3.97 24.28
N TYR A 138 13.55 4.51 23.05
CA TYR A 138 12.61 5.55 22.65
C TYR A 138 11.41 4.99 21.87
N PRO A 139 10.28 5.72 21.83
CA PRO A 139 9.06 5.25 21.17
C PRO A 139 9.27 5.00 19.66
N LEU A 140 9.01 3.76 19.24
CA LEU A 140 8.88 3.34 17.85
C LEU A 140 7.55 2.61 17.66
N GLU A 141 7.00 2.68 16.45
CA GLU A 141 5.80 1.98 16.02
C GLU A 141 6.11 1.05 14.83
N SER A 142 5.37 -0.04 14.72
CA SER A 142 5.45 -1.00 13.62
C SER A 142 4.11 -1.70 13.42
N PHE A 143 3.90 -2.24 12.22
CA PHE A 143 2.74 -3.07 11.93
C PHE A 143 2.95 -4.49 12.47
N ALA A 144 1.89 -5.10 13.01
CA ALA A 144 1.97 -6.40 13.67
C ALA A 144 2.53 -7.52 12.78
N ASN A 145 2.22 -7.49 11.48
CA ASN A 145 2.66 -8.47 10.50
C ASN A 145 3.50 -7.84 9.39
N PHE A 146 4.36 -6.87 9.72
CA PHE A 146 5.19 -6.14 8.77
C PHE A 146 5.95 -7.03 7.77
N GLN A 147 6.28 -8.26 8.15
CA GLN A 147 6.94 -9.26 7.31
C GLN A 147 6.15 -9.66 6.05
N TYR A 148 4.86 -9.36 5.97
CA TYR A 148 4.04 -9.64 4.79
C TYR A 148 4.38 -8.73 3.60
N SER A 149 4.96 -7.55 3.84
CA SER A 149 5.32 -6.57 2.81
C SER A 149 6.84 -6.42 2.76
N VAL A 150 7.48 -7.03 1.76
CA VAL A 150 8.95 -7.13 1.67
C VAL A 150 9.53 -6.20 0.61
N SER A 151 10.77 -5.73 0.83
CA SER A 151 11.50 -4.89 -0.12
C SER A 151 12.25 -5.70 -1.18
N PRO A 152 12.68 -5.08 -2.30
CA PRO A 152 13.52 -5.74 -3.29
C PRO A 152 14.82 -6.33 -2.70
N GLN A 153 15.45 -5.62 -1.77
CA GLN A 153 16.69 -6.07 -1.12
C GLN A 153 16.44 -7.30 -0.24
N TRP A 154 15.31 -7.35 0.45
CA TRP A 154 14.90 -8.52 1.24
C TRP A 154 14.70 -9.74 0.34
N VAL A 155 13.98 -9.59 -0.76
CA VAL A 155 13.72 -10.68 -1.72
C VAL A 155 15.03 -11.16 -2.35
N ASN A 156 15.91 -10.25 -2.78
CA ASN A 156 17.21 -10.59 -3.36
C ASN A 156 18.10 -11.38 -2.39
N ALA A 157 18.12 -11.00 -1.11
CA ALA A 157 18.85 -11.73 -0.07
C ALA A 157 18.28 -13.15 0.09
N ALA A 158 16.94 -13.28 0.19
CA ALA A 158 16.28 -14.58 0.29
C ALA A 158 16.59 -15.50 -0.90
N LEU A 159 16.56 -14.98 -2.13
CA LEU A 159 16.89 -15.74 -3.35
C LEU A 159 18.35 -16.19 -3.41
N LYS A 160 19.27 -15.49 -2.74
CA LYS A 160 20.68 -15.88 -2.62
C LYS A 160 20.94 -16.91 -1.52
N GLY A 161 19.88 -17.38 -0.85
CA GLY A 161 19.99 -18.28 0.30
C GLY A 161 20.50 -17.59 1.57
N GLU A 162 20.48 -16.26 1.62
CA GLU A 162 20.71 -15.52 2.85
C GLU A 162 19.48 -15.60 3.77
N LYS A 163 19.63 -15.18 5.04
CA LYS A 163 18.53 -15.14 6.03
C LYS A 163 18.19 -13.70 6.39
N PRO A 164 17.54 -12.94 5.49
CA PRO A 164 17.07 -11.62 5.83
C PRO A 164 16.06 -11.69 6.98
N GLU A 165 15.88 -10.58 7.69
CA GLU A 165 15.05 -10.52 8.90
C GLU A 165 13.67 -11.17 8.67
N THR A 166 13.15 -11.90 9.65
CA THR A 166 11.88 -12.66 9.60
C THR A 166 11.83 -13.84 8.62
N LEU A 167 12.84 -14.10 7.79
CA LEU A 167 12.91 -15.35 7.03
C LEU A 167 13.38 -16.49 7.94
N THR A 168 12.49 -17.45 8.22
CA THR A 168 12.79 -18.61 9.07
C THR A 168 12.96 -19.91 8.29
N ASN A 169 12.61 -19.91 7.00
CA ASN A 169 12.55 -21.08 6.16
C ASN A 169 13.46 -20.94 4.94
N ASP A 170 14.13 -22.02 4.57
CA ASP A 170 15.07 -22.05 3.45
C ASP A 170 14.38 -22.46 2.13
N LYS A 171 13.10 -22.88 2.18
CA LYS A 171 12.29 -23.24 1.01
C LYS A 171 11.50 -22.05 0.47
N VAL A 172 12.19 -21.15 -0.22
CA VAL A 172 11.61 -19.93 -0.81
C VAL A 172 11.16 -20.20 -2.25
N MET A 173 9.97 -19.72 -2.59
CA MET A 173 9.48 -19.65 -3.97
C MET A 173 9.02 -18.23 -4.27
N LEU A 174 9.44 -17.71 -5.42
CA LEU A 174 9.02 -16.41 -5.93
C LEU A 174 8.11 -16.60 -7.13
N PHE A 175 6.98 -15.91 -7.16
CA PHE A 175 6.03 -15.96 -8.26
C PHE A 175 5.70 -14.57 -8.80
N GLU A 176 5.81 -14.42 -10.11
CA GLU A 176 5.09 -13.39 -10.87
C GLU A 176 3.65 -13.87 -11.05
N VAL A 177 2.68 -13.06 -10.65
CA VAL A 177 1.27 -13.40 -10.69
C VAL A 177 0.58 -12.61 -11.79
N SER A 178 0.02 -13.33 -12.75
CA SER A 178 -0.73 -12.74 -13.85
C SER A 178 -1.85 -13.66 -14.31
N TRP A 179 -2.85 -13.09 -14.98
CA TRP A 179 -3.98 -13.85 -15.52
C TRP A 179 -3.60 -14.60 -16.81
N GLY A 180 -4.07 -15.83 -16.93
CA GLY A 180 -3.95 -16.67 -18.13
C GLY A 180 -2.74 -17.59 -18.11
N SER A 181 -2.68 -18.52 -19.05
CA SER A 181 -1.53 -19.43 -19.23
C SER A 181 -0.24 -18.66 -19.56
N LEU A 182 0.90 -19.33 -19.42
CA LEU A 182 2.23 -18.78 -19.74
C LEU A 182 2.29 -18.10 -21.12
N GLU A 183 1.60 -18.65 -22.12
CA GLU A 183 1.53 -18.09 -23.48
C GLU A 183 0.83 -16.73 -23.55
N ASN A 184 -0.05 -16.45 -22.59
CA ASN A 184 -0.82 -15.21 -22.46
C ASN A 184 -0.24 -14.25 -21.41
N ALA A 185 0.68 -14.73 -20.57
CA ALA A 185 1.30 -14.00 -19.47
C ALA A 185 2.37 -13.01 -19.96
N LYS A 186 1.93 -11.90 -20.60
CA LYS A 186 2.85 -10.86 -21.11
C LYS A 186 3.77 -10.31 -20.02
N SER A 187 3.26 -10.16 -18.80
CA SER A 187 3.97 -9.68 -17.62
C SER A 187 5.14 -10.59 -17.21
N TYR A 188 5.12 -11.86 -17.61
CA TYR A 188 6.19 -12.83 -17.37
C TYR A 188 7.24 -12.88 -18.49
N THR A 189 7.16 -12.01 -19.51
CA THR A 189 8.17 -12.00 -20.59
C THR A 189 9.55 -11.54 -20.07
N GLN A 190 9.55 -10.60 -19.12
CA GLN A 190 10.73 -10.17 -18.38
C GLN A 190 10.35 -10.14 -16.90
N HIS A 191 11.04 -10.93 -16.09
CA HIS A 191 10.67 -11.17 -14.70
C HIS A 191 11.90 -11.19 -13.80
N ILE A 192 11.69 -11.17 -12.49
CA ILE A 192 12.75 -11.34 -11.50
C ILE A 192 13.45 -12.68 -11.72
N VAL A 193 14.78 -12.71 -11.58
CA VAL A 193 15.58 -13.93 -11.71
C VAL A 193 15.08 -15.01 -10.74
N GLY A 194 14.80 -16.20 -11.26
CA GLY A 194 14.30 -17.34 -10.50
C GLY A 194 12.80 -17.32 -10.19
N ALA A 195 12.06 -16.28 -10.61
CA ALA A 195 10.61 -16.24 -10.42
C ALA A 195 9.91 -17.26 -11.33
N TYR A 196 8.90 -17.94 -10.79
CA TYR A 196 7.95 -18.76 -11.55
C TYR A 196 6.73 -17.92 -11.97
N HIS A 197 5.97 -18.39 -12.95
CA HIS A 197 4.68 -17.81 -13.30
C HIS A 197 3.56 -18.45 -12.46
N PHE A 198 2.68 -17.64 -11.87
CA PHE A 198 1.45 -18.07 -11.21
C PHE A 198 0.25 -17.60 -12.03
N ASN A 199 -0.49 -18.54 -12.62
CA ASN A 199 -1.75 -18.22 -13.27
C ASN A 199 -2.87 -18.13 -12.22
N THR A 200 -3.58 -16.99 -12.18
CA THR A 200 -4.72 -16.81 -11.27
C THR A 200 -5.83 -17.85 -11.46
N ASP A 201 -6.00 -18.41 -12.68
CA ASP A 201 -6.98 -19.48 -12.96
C ASP A 201 -6.72 -20.77 -12.16
N TRP A 202 -5.55 -20.90 -11.53
CA TRP A 202 -5.27 -22.01 -10.62
C TRP A 202 -6.18 -22.01 -9.40
N VAL A 203 -6.62 -20.82 -8.98
CA VAL A 203 -7.41 -20.65 -7.77
C VAL A 203 -8.81 -20.18 -8.01
N GLU A 204 -9.14 -19.58 -9.16
CA GLU A 204 -10.48 -19.01 -9.43
C GLU A 204 -11.00 -19.38 -10.82
N ASN A 205 -12.33 -19.40 -11.00
CA ASN A 205 -12.95 -19.80 -12.27
C ASN A 205 -14.28 -19.09 -12.57
N ASP A 206 -14.63 -19.04 -13.85
CA ASP A 206 -15.93 -18.59 -14.34
C ASP A 206 -17.05 -19.59 -13.96
N PRO A 207 -18.34 -19.17 -13.93
CA PRO A 207 -18.87 -17.86 -14.32
C PRO A 207 -18.85 -16.81 -13.20
N VAL A 208 -18.60 -17.23 -11.95
CA VAL A 208 -18.73 -16.35 -10.77
C VAL A 208 -17.42 -15.64 -10.44
N TRP A 209 -16.27 -16.25 -10.78
CA TRP A 209 -14.92 -15.79 -10.42
C TRP A 209 -14.60 -15.88 -8.93
N ASN A 210 -15.22 -16.85 -8.24
CA ASN A 210 -14.84 -17.26 -6.88
C ASN A 210 -13.62 -18.16 -6.89
N LEU A 211 -13.06 -18.41 -5.70
CA LEU A 211 -12.20 -19.55 -5.45
C LEU A 211 -12.84 -20.85 -5.96
N SER A 212 -12.03 -21.62 -6.65
CA SER A 212 -12.31 -22.99 -7.05
C SER A 212 -12.49 -23.88 -5.82
N SER A 213 -13.05 -25.08 -6.03
CA SER A 213 -13.15 -26.06 -4.94
C SER A 213 -11.78 -26.36 -4.32
N PRO A 214 -11.70 -26.63 -3.01
CA PRO A 214 -10.46 -26.97 -2.31
C PRO A 214 -9.57 -28.00 -3.04
N GLU A 215 -10.19 -29.02 -3.64
CA GLU A 215 -9.49 -30.11 -4.34
C GLU A 215 -8.79 -29.62 -5.61
N VAL A 216 -9.41 -28.69 -6.35
CA VAL A 216 -8.83 -28.09 -7.57
C VAL A 216 -7.66 -27.20 -7.18
N ILE A 217 -7.83 -26.38 -6.14
CA ILE A 217 -6.77 -25.52 -5.61
C ILE A 217 -5.59 -26.38 -5.14
N GLU A 218 -5.84 -27.42 -4.34
CA GLU A 218 -4.79 -28.33 -3.87
C GLU A 218 -4.00 -28.94 -5.02
N GLN A 219 -4.69 -29.48 -6.03
CA GLN A 219 -4.05 -30.07 -7.21
C GLN A 219 -3.17 -29.07 -7.96
N ASN A 220 -3.67 -27.84 -8.18
CA ASN A 220 -2.92 -26.81 -8.88
C ASN A 220 -1.72 -26.31 -8.07
N LEU A 221 -1.87 -26.11 -6.76
CA LEU A 221 -0.76 -25.72 -5.88
C LEU A 221 0.33 -26.80 -5.86
N LEU A 222 -0.06 -28.08 -5.71
CA LEU A 222 0.88 -29.20 -5.71
C LEU A 222 1.60 -29.38 -7.03
N LYS A 223 0.88 -29.27 -8.16
CA LYS A 223 1.49 -29.31 -9.50
C LYS A 223 2.56 -28.24 -9.68
N ASN A 224 2.41 -27.10 -9.01
CA ASN A 224 3.34 -25.97 -9.06
C ASN A 224 4.26 -25.88 -7.83
N GLY A 225 4.38 -26.96 -7.08
CA GLY A 225 5.34 -27.09 -6.00
C GLY A 225 5.02 -26.28 -4.75
N ILE A 226 3.81 -25.72 -4.59
CA ILE A 226 3.44 -24.94 -3.42
C ILE A 226 2.91 -25.87 -2.33
N THR A 227 3.47 -25.75 -1.13
CA THR A 227 3.06 -26.50 0.08
C THR A 227 2.90 -25.54 1.25
N LYS A 228 2.21 -26.01 2.29
CA LYS A 228 1.95 -25.28 3.54
C LYS A 228 3.22 -24.65 4.14
N ASP A 229 4.32 -25.39 4.10
CA ASP A 229 5.58 -25.11 4.79
C ASP A 229 6.61 -24.37 3.92
N LYS A 230 6.23 -23.84 2.76
CA LYS A 230 7.12 -23.02 1.91
C LYS A 230 6.86 -21.53 2.14
N THR A 231 7.91 -20.73 1.99
CA THR A 231 7.78 -19.27 1.94
C THR A 231 7.47 -18.87 0.50
N VAL A 232 6.28 -18.37 0.26
CA VAL A 232 5.82 -17.93 -1.06
C VAL A 232 5.85 -16.40 -1.13
N ILE A 233 6.65 -15.86 -2.04
CA ILE A 233 6.75 -14.43 -2.30
C ILE A 233 6.03 -14.15 -3.62
N LEU A 234 5.13 -13.17 -3.60
CA LEU A 234 4.28 -12.80 -4.73
C LEU A 234 4.63 -11.39 -5.21
N TYR A 235 4.61 -11.20 -6.52
CA TYR A 235 4.59 -9.88 -7.15
C TYR A 235 3.85 -9.98 -8.48
N SER A 236 3.46 -8.86 -9.08
CA SER A 236 2.68 -8.84 -10.30
C SER A 236 2.83 -7.51 -11.03
N ASP A 237 2.61 -7.48 -12.34
CA ASP A 237 2.53 -6.21 -13.08
C ASP A 237 1.30 -5.38 -12.66
N ASN A 238 0.13 -6.02 -12.61
CA ASN A 238 -1.04 -5.48 -11.93
C ASN A 238 -1.12 -6.02 -10.50
N GLN A 239 -0.75 -5.18 -9.54
CA GLN A 239 -0.63 -5.51 -8.11
C GLN A 239 -1.81 -6.27 -7.53
N LEU A 240 -3.03 -6.01 -8.04
CA LEU A 240 -4.26 -6.65 -7.57
C LEU A 240 -4.15 -8.19 -7.60
N ALA A 241 -3.43 -8.75 -8.57
CA ALA A 241 -3.26 -10.18 -8.73
C ALA A 241 -2.46 -10.77 -7.56
N ALA A 242 -1.33 -10.18 -7.18
CA ALA A 242 -0.52 -10.65 -6.06
C ALA A 242 -1.31 -10.64 -4.74
N TYR A 243 -2.10 -9.59 -4.48
CA TYR A 243 -2.90 -9.51 -3.25
C TYR A 243 -4.10 -10.46 -3.25
N ARG A 244 -4.72 -10.74 -4.41
CA ARG A 244 -5.73 -11.79 -4.57
C ARG A 244 -5.17 -13.16 -4.23
N ILE A 245 -3.98 -13.49 -4.75
CA ILE A 245 -3.31 -14.76 -4.48
C ILE A 245 -2.79 -14.84 -3.06
N PHE A 246 -2.33 -13.73 -2.46
CA PHE A 246 -1.99 -13.69 -1.05
C PHE A 246 -3.16 -14.18 -0.19
N TRP A 247 -4.36 -13.64 -0.41
CA TRP A 247 -5.57 -14.10 0.29
C TRP A 247 -5.89 -15.57 0.01
N ALA A 248 -5.85 -16.01 -1.25
CA ALA A 248 -6.15 -17.39 -1.62
C ALA A 248 -5.19 -18.40 -0.96
N LEU A 249 -3.89 -18.09 -0.91
CA LEU A 249 -2.89 -18.94 -0.26
C LEU A 249 -3.04 -18.95 1.26
N LYS A 250 -3.42 -17.82 1.88
CA LYS A 250 -3.77 -17.78 3.30
C LYS A 250 -5.03 -18.59 3.59
N TRP A 251 -6.05 -18.54 2.73
CA TRP A 251 -7.27 -19.35 2.85
C TRP A 251 -6.94 -20.85 2.75
N ALA A 252 -6.08 -21.21 1.80
CA ALA A 252 -5.62 -22.59 1.63
C ALA A 252 -4.81 -23.09 2.82
N GLY A 253 -3.99 -22.23 3.42
CA GLY A 253 -3.23 -22.51 4.63
C GLY A 253 -1.71 -22.45 4.47
N VAL A 254 -1.19 -21.79 3.43
CA VAL A 254 0.25 -21.51 3.33
C VAL A 254 0.65 -20.59 4.49
N GLU A 255 1.62 -21.03 5.30
CA GLU A 255 1.95 -20.35 6.56
C GLU A 255 2.68 -19.03 6.30
N ASP A 256 3.65 -19.03 5.39
CA ASP A 256 4.45 -17.85 5.04
C ASP A 256 4.19 -17.41 3.59
N VAL A 257 3.38 -16.35 3.45
CA VAL A 257 3.09 -15.70 2.17
C VAL A 257 3.47 -14.25 2.32
N ARG A 258 4.15 -13.68 1.32
CA ARG A 258 4.65 -12.30 1.33
C ARG A 258 4.42 -11.65 -0.03
N VAL A 259 4.36 -10.33 -0.07
CA VAL A 259 4.22 -9.54 -1.29
C VAL A 259 5.41 -8.59 -1.42
N LEU A 260 6.03 -8.55 -2.60
CA LEU A 260 7.04 -7.55 -2.94
C LEU A 260 6.35 -6.20 -3.13
N ASN A 261 6.59 -5.26 -2.22
CA ASN A 261 5.95 -3.94 -2.25
C ASN A 261 6.43 -3.13 -3.47
N GLY A 262 5.49 -2.61 -4.27
CA GLY A 262 5.77 -1.93 -5.54
C GLY A 262 6.16 -2.85 -6.70
N ASN A 263 6.13 -4.17 -6.49
CA ASN A 263 6.24 -5.23 -7.50
C ASN A 263 7.51 -5.12 -8.37
N LEU A 264 7.40 -5.41 -9.68
CA LEU A 264 8.56 -5.41 -10.59
C LEU A 264 9.20 -4.02 -10.74
N GLY A 265 8.41 -2.95 -10.61
CA GLY A 265 8.91 -1.57 -10.71
C GLY A 265 10.00 -1.29 -9.69
N THR A 266 9.72 -1.51 -8.40
CA THR A 266 10.69 -1.28 -7.33
C THR A 266 11.90 -2.20 -7.40
N TRP A 267 11.75 -3.41 -7.96
CA TRP A 267 12.88 -4.30 -8.23
C TRP A 267 13.85 -3.72 -9.26
N VAL A 268 13.31 -3.21 -10.37
CA VAL A 268 14.11 -2.58 -11.44
C VAL A 268 14.73 -1.27 -10.96
N ASP A 269 13.99 -0.45 -10.23
CA ASP A 269 14.49 0.81 -9.67
C ASP A 269 15.62 0.57 -8.64
N ALA A 270 15.59 -0.55 -7.93
CA ALA A 270 16.68 -1.02 -7.08
C ALA A 270 17.91 -1.54 -7.85
N GLY A 271 17.91 -1.53 -9.19
CA GLY A 271 19.01 -1.98 -10.04
C GLY A 271 19.25 -3.49 -9.99
N LEU A 272 18.24 -4.27 -9.62
CA LEU A 272 18.35 -5.72 -9.48
C LEU A 272 18.07 -6.45 -10.81
N PRO A 273 18.70 -7.62 -11.04
CA PRO A 273 18.65 -8.30 -12.33
C PRO A 273 17.28 -8.89 -12.64
N THR A 274 16.96 -8.96 -13.92
CA THR A 274 15.78 -9.65 -14.47
C THR A 274 16.24 -10.67 -15.51
N GLU A 275 15.36 -11.60 -15.88
CA GLU A 275 15.60 -12.57 -16.94
C GLU A 275 14.33 -12.77 -17.79
N THR A 276 14.47 -13.52 -18.88
CA THR A 276 13.38 -13.86 -19.81
C THR A 276 13.17 -15.37 -19.94
N GLN A 277 13.94 -16.16 -19.17
CA GLN A 277 13.87 -17.61 -19.19
C GLN A 277 12.65 -18.09 -18.40
N VAL A 278 11.82 -18.92 -19.02
CA VAL A 278 10.72 -19.59 -18.32
C VAL A 278 11.26 -20.54 -17.26
N ASN A 279 10.86 -20.31 -16.00
CA ASN A 279 11.14 -21.21 -14.89
C ASN A 279 9.94 -22.13 -14.62
N ILE A 280 10.21 -23.43 -14.41
CA ILE A 280 9.17 -24.43 -14.14
C ILE A 280 9.37 -24.99 -12.72
N PRO A 281 8.39 -24.84 -11.81
CA PRO A 281 8.50 -25.39 -10.46
C PRO A 281 8.44 -26.92 -10.47
N GLN A 282 9.06 -27.54 -9.47
CA GLN A 282 8.97 -29.00 -9.28
C GLN A 282 7.68 -29.35 -8.54
N PRO A 283 6.86 -30.30 -9.05
CA PRO A 283 5.64 -30.71 -8.37
C PRO A 283 5.90 -31.35 -7.00
N GLU A 284 4.95 -31.16 -6.09
CA GLU A 284 4.92 -31.75 -4.76
C GLU A 284 3.78 -32.77 -4.65
N ARG A 285 3.87 -33.69 -3.68
CA ARG A 285 2.89 -34.78 -3.54
C ARG A 285 1.84 -34.54 -2.46
N GLN A 286 2.15 -33.70 -1.47
CA GLN A 286 1.32 -33.47 -0.29
C GLN A 286 1.38 -32.00 0.10
N PHE A 287 0.22 -31.39 0.36
CA PHE A 287 0.18 -29.96 0.68
C PHE A 287 0.64 -29.69 2.11
N GLY A 288 0.34 -30.62 3.03
CA GLY A 288 0.75 -30.53 4.44
C GLY A 288 -0.37 -30.10 5.40
N THR A 289 -1.57 -29.79 4.90
CA THR A 289 -2.81 -29.61 5.68
C THR A 289 -4.02 -29.81 4.78
N LYS A 290 -5.22 -29.91 5.37
CA LYS A 290 -6.47 -29.86 4.62
C LYS A 290 -6.71 -28.43 4.11
N ILE A 291 -7.13 -28.31 2.85
CA ILE A 291 -7.63 -27.06 2.27
C ILE A 291 -9.17 -27.03 2.40
N PRO A 292 -9.77 -25.89 2.77
CA PRO A 292 -9.10 -24.71 3.32
C PRO A 292 -8.70 -24.91 4.78
N ALA A 293 -7.53 -24.40 5.16
CA ALA A 293 -7.14 -24.32 6.56
C ALA A 293 -7.84 -23.15 7.28
N ASN A 294 -8.12 -22.07 6.55
CA ASN A 294 -8.70 -20.84 7.10
C ASN A 294 -10.02 -20.47 6.40
N PRO A 295 -11.10 -21.26 6.52
CA PRO A 295 -12.36 -20.98 5.83
C PRO A 295 -13.05 -19.67 6.28
N HIS A 296 -12.71 -19.15 7.47
CA HIS A 296 -13.35 -17.98 8.07
C HIS A 296 -12.96 -16.64 7.41
N ILE A 297 -11.90 -16.60 6.61
CA ILE A 297 -11.50 -15.38 5.88
C ILE A 297 -12.19 -15.26 4.50
N ASP A 298 -13.10 -16.18 4.19
CA ASP A 298 -13.91 -16.21 2.98
C ASP A 298 -15.41 -16.16 3.32
N ILE A 299 -16.15 -15.35 2.59
CA ILE A 299 -17.60 -15.38 2.52
C ILE A 299 -17.95 -15.66 1.05
N ALA A 300 -18.46 -16.86 0.78
CA ALA A 300 -18.62 -17.33 -0.60
C ALA A 300 -19.88 -16.77 -1.30
N THR A 301 -20.95 -16.46 -0.55
CA THR A 301 -22.27 -16.18 -1.14
C THR A 301 -22.94 -14.89 -0.64
N PRO A 302 -23.78 -14.23 -1.47
CA PRO A 302 -24.56 -13.07 -1.04
C PRO A 302 -25.43 -13.35 0.20
N GLN A 303 -26.00 -14.55 0.30
CA GLN A 303 -26.84 -14.93 1.44
C GLN A 303 -26.04 -14.96 2.75
N GLN A 304 -24.82 -15.50 2.74
CA GLN A 304 -23.94 -15.48 3.91
C GLN A 304 -23.57 -14.06 4.33
N VAL A 305 -23.36 -13.14 3.37
CA VAL A 305 -23.16 -11.72 3.67
C VAL A 305 -24.37 -11.15 4.41
N ILE A 306 -25.59 -11.37 3.90
CA ILE A 306 -26.83 -10.87 4.52
C ILE A 306 -26.98 -11.44 5.95
N ASP A 307 -26.70 -12.72 6.14
CA ASP A 307 -26.81 -13.36 7.46
C ASP A 307 -25.72 -12.87 8.43
N ALA A 308 -24.52 -12.57 7.93
CA ALA A 308 -23.45 -11.96 8.71
C ALA A 308 -23.74 -10.48 9.04
N GLN A 309 -24.38 -9.72 8.14
CA GLN A 309 -24.81 -8.34 8.39
C GLN A 309 -25.82 -8.27 9.54
N LYS A 310 -26.72 -9.26 9.68
CA LYS A 310 -27.61 -9.40 10.86
C LYS A 310 -26.84 -9.57 12.17
N GLN A 311 -25.58 -10.00 12.11
CA GLN A 311 -24.67 -10.18 13.24
C GLN A 311 -23.64 -9.05 13.37
N GLY A 312 -23.84 -7.94 12.66
CA GLY A 312 -23.02 -6.74 12.74
C GLY A 312 -21.86 -6.65 11.74
N LEU A 313 -21.79 -7.53 10.74
CA LEU A 313 -20.80 -7.40 9.65
C LEU A 313 -21.03 -6.12 8.85
N LYS A 314 -19.97 -5.36 8.60
CA LYS A 314 -19.96 -4.27 7.63
C LYS A 314 -19.38 -4.77 6.31
N LEU A 315 -20.14 -4.60 5.24
CA LEU A 315 -19.72 -4.94 3.88
C LEU A 315 -19.07 -3.72 3.24
N ILE A 316 -17.79 -3.84 2.87
CA ILE A 316 -16.94 -2.73 2.41
C ILE A 316 -16.69 -2.86 0.90
N SER A 317 -17.18 -1.87 0.15
CA SER A 317 -17.04 -1.81 -1.31
C SER A 317 -15.73 -1.17 -1.70
N ASN A 318 -14.84 -1.95 -2.31
CA ASN A 318 -13.63 -1.47 -2.99
C ASN A 318 -13.86 -1.34 -4.50
N ARG A 319 -15.00 -0.76 -4.87
CA ARG A 319 -15.37 -0.46 -6.26
C ARG A 319 -15.17 1.03 -6.55
N ALA A 320 -14.87 1.39 -7.81
CA ALA A 320 -14.73 2.79 -8.19
C ALA A 320 -16.03 3.55 -7.92
N TRP A 321 -15.95 4.86 -7.71
CA TRP A 321 -17.13 5.65 -7.28
C TRP A 321 -18.34 5.53 -8.23
N ASP A 322 -18.10 5.49 -9.54
CA ASP A 322 -19.17 5.34 -10.52
C ASP A 322 -19.75 3.91 -10.59
N GLU A 323 -18.99 2.91 -10.14
CA GLU A 323 -19.51 1.56 -9.87
C GLU A 323 -20.37 1.54 -8.60
N TYR A 324 -19.85 2.11 -7.50
CA TYR A 324 -20.52 2.18 -6.20
C TYR A 324 -21.87 2.88 -6.26
N THR A 325 -21.96 3.97 -7.04
CA THR A 325 -23.20 4.73 -7.25
C THR A 325 -24.12 4.13 -8.31
N GLY A 326 -23.71 3.05 -8.97
CA GLY A 326 -24.51 2.32 -9.97
C GLY A 326 -24.63 3.02 -11.32
N LYS A 327 -23.74 3.95 -11.67
CA LYS A 327 -23.71 4.56 -13.02
C LYS A 327 -23.17 3.57 -14.06
N ILE A 328 -22.17 2.78 -13.68
CA ILE A 328 -21.55 1.72 -14.49
C ILE A 328 -21.48 0.41 -13.68
N SER A 329 -21.29 -0.72 -14.36
CA SER A 329 -20.98 -1.99 -13.68
C SER A 329 -19.48 -2.09 -13.34
N GLY A 330 -18.65 -1.53 -14.21
CA GLY A 330 -17.19 -1.61 -14.18
C GLY A 330 -16.62 -2.71 -15.09
N TYR A 331 -17.45 -3.61 -15.60
CA TYR A 331 -16.99 -4.81 -16.30
C TYR A 331 -17.90 -5.12 -17.50
N ASP A 332 -17.30 -5.48 -18.63
CA ASP A 332 -18.03 -5.81 -19.86
C ASP A 332 -18.88 -7.09 -19.70
N TYR A 333 -18.46 -8.01 -18.83
CA TYR A 333 -19.13 -9.28 -18.57
C TYR A 333 -20.11 -9.24 -17.38
N ILE A 334 -20.20 -8.13 -16.64
CA ILE A 334 -21.16 -7.96 -15.54
C ILE A 334 -22.22 -6.92 -15.97
N PRO A 335 -23.44 -7.34 -16.37
CA PRO A 335 -24.43 -6.42 -16.90
C PRO A 335 -25.11 -5.57 -15.81
N GLY A 336 -25.23 -6.11 -14.59
CA GLY A 336 -25.89 -5.45 -13.47
C GLY A 336 -25.17 -4.15 -13.04
N LYS A 337 -25.94 -3.09 -12.79
CA LYS A 337 -25.48 -1.83 -12.21
C LYS A 337 -26.15 -1.57 -10.87
N GLY A 338 -25.38 -1.04 -9.93
CA GLY A 338 -25.81 -0.81 -8.56
C GLY A 338 -24.78 -1.36 -7.59
N GLU A 339 -25.19 -1.47 -6.34
CA GLU A 339 -24.35 -1.93 -5.25
C GLU A 339 -25.22 -2.77 -4.28
N PRO A 340 -24.69 -3.78 -3.57
CA PRO A 340 -25.37 -4.42 -2.45
C PRO A 340 -25.90 -3.38 -1.46
N GLN A 341 -27.16 -3.52 -1.07
CA GLN A 341 -27.78 -2.57 -0.16
C GLN A 341 -27.04 -2.55 1.19
N GLY A 342 -26.69 -1.35 1.66
CA GLY A 342 -25.99 -1.13 2.93
C GLY A 342 -24.48 -1.29 2.85
N ALA A 343 -23.90 -1.51 1.67
CA ALA A 343 -22.45 -1.49 1.50
C ALA A 343 -21.87 -0.09 1.77
N ILE A 344 -20.77 -0.05 2.51
CA ILE A 344 -20.02 1.17 2.83
C ILE A 344 -18.92 1.32 1.79
N TRP A 345 -18.76 2.53 1.22
CA TRP A 345 -17.67 2.76 0.28
C TRP A 345 -16.33 2.77 1.01
N GLY A 346 -15.44 1.86 0.63
CA GLY A 346 -14.13 1.67 1.26
C GLY A 346 -13.00 2.40 0.55
N PHE A 347 -13.29 3.31 -0.39
CA PHE A 347 -12.32 3.84 -1.37
C PHE A 347 -11.82 2.77 -2.35
N ALA A 348 -11.25 3.20 -3.48
CA ALA A 348 -10.77 2.29 -4.51
C ALA A 348 -9.75 2.97 -5.44
N GLY A 349 -10.20 3.39 -6.61
CA GLY A 349 -9.39 3.96 -7.67
C GLY A 349 -10.28 4.58 -8.75
N THR A 350 -9.72 4.74 -9.95
CA THR A 350 -10.43 5.41 -11.05
C THR A 350 -11.46 4.52 -11.74
N ASP A 351 -11.23 3.21 -11.77
CA ASP A 351 -12.04 2.23 -12.49
C ASP A 351 -11.90 0.81 -11.88
N SER A 352 -12.41 -0.19 -12.58
CA SER A 352 -12.45 -1.58 -12.13
C SER A 352 -11.09 -2.29 -12.09
N SER A 353 -10.07 -1.72 -12.74
CA SER A 353 -8.77 -2.35 -12.96
C SER A 353 -7.69 -1.92 -11.97
N ASN A 354 -7.98 -0.95 -11.09
CA ASN A 354 -7.00 -0.38 -10.17
C ASN A 354 -7.57 -0.04 -8.78
N LEU A 355 -6.64 0.26 -7.86
CA LEU A 355 -6.91 0.73 -6.50
C LEU A 355 -6.05 1.96 -6.18
N ALA A 356 -6.02 2.96 -7.08
CA ALA A 356 -5.11 4.11 -6.98
C ALA A 356 -5.17 4.89 -5.65
N ASP A 357 -6.27 4.84 -4.90
CA ASP A 357 -6.36 5.48 -3.58
C ASP A 357 -5.44 4.82 -2.53
N TYR A 358 -4.95 3.60 -2.81
CA TYR A 358 -4.16 2.72 -1.94
C TYR A 358 -2.70 2.60 -2.35
N TYR A 359 -2.23 3.38 -3.33
CA TYR A 359 -0.83 3.33 -3.78
C TYR A 359 -0.18 4.70 -3.65
N ASP A 360 1.09 4.71 -3.24
CA ASP A 360 1.94 5.91 -3.24
C ASP A 360 2.52 6.16 -4.66
N PRO A 361 3.18 7.31 -4.92
CA PRO A 361 3.58 7.73 -6.28
C PRO A 361 4.55 6.81 -7.01
N ASP A 362 5.31 5.99 -6.28
CA ASP A 362 6.22 4.95 -6.78
C ASP A 362 5.53 3.58 -6.95
N ASN A 363 4.20 3.54 -6.82
CA ASN A 363 3.36 2.36 -6.93
C ASN A 363 3.56 1.37 -5.75
N THR A 364 4.19 1.76 -4.63
CA THR A 364 4.11 0.96 -3.40
C THR A 364 2.75 1.10 -2.74
N LEU A 365 2.44 0.21 -1.79
CA LEU A 365 1.26 0.30 -0.97
C LEU A 365 1.32 1.56 -0.10
N ARG A 366 0.31 2.41 -0.23
CA ARG A 366 0.13 3.59 0.62
C ARG A 366 0.12 3.18 2.08
N ASN A 367 0.73 3.99 2.93
CA ASN A 367 0.72 3.80 4.39
C ASN A 367 -0.67 3.39 4.90
N PRO A 368 -0.83 2.16 5.46
CA PRO A 368 -2.13 1.68 5.95
C PRO A 368 -2.82 2.63 6.94
N ASN A 369 -2.06 3.37 7.75
CA ASN A 369 -2.61 4.32 8.71
C ASN A 369 -3.37 5.47 8.03
N GLU A 370 -2.94 5.90 6.84
CA GLU A 370 -3.65 6.92 6.05
C GLU A 370 -5.00 6.37 5.56
N ILE A 371 -5.04 5.11 5.10
CA ILE A 371 -6.29 4.46 4.72
C ILE A 371 -7.22 4.24 5.91
N PHE A 372 -6.68 3.86 7.07
CA PHE A 372 -7.49 3.68 8.28
C PHE A 372 -8.11 5.00 8.74
N ALA A 373 -7.40 6.12 8.63
CA ALA A 373 -7.97 7.44 8.89
C ALA A 373 -9.11 7.78 7.92
N LEU A 374 -8.98 7.47 6.63
CA LEU A 374 -10.05 7.63 5.66
C LEU A 374 -11.26 6.73 5.95
N TRP A 375 -11.02 5.46 6.30
CA TRP A 375 -12.04 4.49 6.69
C TRP A 375 -12.84 4.94 7.92
N GLN A 376 -12.20 5.57 8.91
CA GLN A 376 -12.90 6.14 10.06
C GLN A 376 -13.93 7.19 9.64
N THR A 377 -13.65 8.01 8.62
CA THR A 377 -14.63 8.98 8.08
C THR A 377 -15.86 8.32 7.47
N GLN A 378 -15.74 7.05 7.06
CA GLN A 378 -16.81 6.21 6.53
C GLN A 378 -17.46 5.34 7.61
N GLY A 379 -17.04 5.46 8.87
CA GLY A 379 -17.53 4.66 9.99
C GLY A 379 -16.96 3.23 10.06
N ILE A 380 -15.84 2.97 9.39
CA ILE A 380 -15.10 1.70 9.41
C ILE A 380 -13.97 1.82 10.43
N HIS A 381 -13.93 0.92 11.42
CA HIS A 381 -13.01 0.98 12.55
C HIS A 381 -12.31 -0.35 12.79
N LYS A 382 -11.14 -0.28 13.44
CA LYS A 382 -10.47 -1.47 13.98
C LYS A 382 -11.38 -2.17 14.99
N GLY A 383 -11.55 -3.48 14.86
CA GLY A 383 -12.42 -4.30 15.72
C GLY A 383 -13.85 -4.45 15.22
N ASP A 384 -14.22 -3.79 14.12
CA ASP A 384 -15.43 -4.13 13.39
C ASP A 384 -15.30 -5.53 12.74
N LYS A 385 -16.43 -6.22 12.57
CA LYS A 385 -16.51 -7.37 11.66
C LYS A 385 -16.61 -6.85 10.23
N LEU A 386 -15.60 -7.09 9.40
CA LEU A 386 -15.51 -6.53 8.05
C LEU A 386 -15.48 -7.62 6.98
N ALA A 387 -16.20 -7.40 5.89
CA ALA A 387 -16.00 -8.14 4.65
C ALA A 387 -15.72 -7.17 3.51
N PHE A 388 -14.56 -7.31 2.86
CA PHE A 388 -14.19 -6.51 1.69
C PHE A 388 -14.66 -7.21 0.42
N TYR A 389 -15.12 -6.46 -0.57
CA TYR A 389 -15.49 -7.01 -1.87
C TYR A 389 -15.33 -5.97 -3.00
N CYS A 390 -15.39 -6.44 -4.23
CA CYS A 390 -15.45 -5.58 -5.41
C CYS A 390 -16.33 -6.21 -6.51
N GLY A 391 -15.91 -6.24 -7.77
CA GLY A 391 -16.58 -7.03 -8.80
C GLY A 391 -16.48 -8.53 -8.54
N THR A 392 -15.24 -9.01 -8.41
CA THR A 392 -14.84 -10.44 -8.36
C THR A 392 -13.70 -10.73 -7.37
N GLY A 393 -13.52 -9.88 -6.35
CA GLY A 393 -12.58 -10.12 -5.24
C GLY A 393 -11.16 -9.58 -5.37
N TRP A 394 -10.65 -9.24 -6.57
CA TRP A 394 -9.27 -8.79 -6.76
C TRP A 394 -8.89 -7.53 -5.97
N ARG A 395 -9.66 -6.44 -6.16
CA ARG A 395 -9.49 -5.18 -5.40
C ARG A 395 -9.66 -5.33 -3.89
N ALA A 396 -10.52 -6.25 -3.45
CA ALA A 396 -10.71 -6.55 -2.05
C ALA A 396 -9.47 -7.17 -1.40
N GLY A 397 -8.65 -7.89 -2.18
CA GLY A 397 -7.39 -8.48 -1.72
C GLY A 397 -6.43 -7.45 -1.11
N VAL A 398 -6.33 -6.25 -1.72
CA VAL A 398 -5.46 -5.17 -1.21
C VAL A 398 -5.97 -4.62 0.12
N SER A 399 -7.28 -4.31 0.20
CA SER A 399 -7.88 -3.79 1.43
C SER A 399 -7.84 -4.81 2.56
N TRP A 400 -8.08 -6.08 2.25
CA TRP A 400 -7.90 -7.15 3.22
C TRP A 400 -6.44 -7.27 3.65
N PHE A 401 -5.48 -7.23 2.70
CA PHE A 401 -4.04 -7.28 3.01
C PHE A 401 -3.61 -6.21 4.01
N ILE A 402 -4.06 -4.95 3.87
CA ILE A 402 -3.66 -3.89 4.81
C ILE A 402 -4.19 -4.15 6.23
N THR A 403 -5.36 -4.77 6.36
CA THR A 403 -5.89 -5.19 7.67
C THR A 403 -5.05 -6.31 8.28
N GLN A 404 -4.57 -7.25 7.44
CA GLN A 404 -3.69 -8.33 7.89
C GLN A 404 -2.32 -7.80 8.30
N LEU A 405 -1.75 -6.88 7.53
CA LEU A 405 -0.48 -6.20 7.85
C LEU A 405 -0.55 -5.55 9.25
N ALA A 406 -1.65 -4.84 9.53
CA ALA A 406 -1.90 -4.18 10.82
C ALA A 406 -2.42 -5.11 11.93
N GLY A 407 -2.61 -6.40 11.67
CA GLY A 407 -3.07 -7.40 12.65
C GLY A 407 -4.52 -7.22 13.10
N TRP A 408 -5.38 -6.63 12.26
CA TRP A 408 -6.81 -6.57 12.54
C TRP A 408 -7.41 -7.98 12.52
N GLN A 409 -8.38 -8.19 13.40
CA GLN A 409 -9.12 -9.44 13.53
C GLN A 409 -10.50 -9.28 12.86
N ASP A 410 -11.21 -10.39 12.64
CA ASP A 410 -12.58 -10.41 12.13
C ASP A 410 -12.79 -9.75 10.76
N THR A 411 -11.79 -9.88 9.88
CA THR A 411 -11.82 -9.39 8.51
C THR A 411 -11.81 -10.54 7.50
N ALA A 412 -12.72 -10.51 6.53
CA ALA A 412 -12.83 -11.49 5.45
C ALA A 412 -12.92 -10.82 4.08
N ILE A 413 -12.86 -11.62 3.02
CA ILE A 413 -13.27 -11.21 1.67
C ILE A 413 -14.62 -11.85 1.36
N TYR A 414 -15.57 -11.06 0.89
CA TYR A 414 -16.75 -11.58 0.21
C TYR A 414 -16.39 -11.81 -1.26
N ASP A 415 -16.09 -13.07 -1.58
CA ASP A 415 -15.41 -13.49 -2.80
C ASP A 415 -16.23 -13.23 -4.06
N GLY A 416 -17.51 -13.62 -4.03
CA GLY A 416 -18.42 -13.47 -5.16
C GLY A 416 -18.72 -12.04 -5.56
N GLY A 417 -18.45 -11.08 -4.67
CA GLY A 417 -18.55 -9.66 -4.96
C GLY A 417 -19.87 -9.23 -5.60
N TRP A 418 -19.79 -8.16 -6.39
CA TRP A 418 -20.94 -7.66 -7.15
C TRP A 418 -21.41 -8.68 -8.19
N ASN A 419 -20.50 -9.47 -8.78
CA ASN A 419 -20.83 -10.43 -9.82
C ASN A 419 -21.86 -11.46 -9.32
N ALA A 420 -21.59 -12.12 -8.20
CA ALA A 420 -22.50 -13.09 -7.60
C ALA A 420 -23.79 -12.44 -7.06
N TRP A 421 -23.69 -11.21 -6.54
CA TRP A 421 -24.84 -10.50 -5.99
C TRP A 421 -25.87 -10.17 -7.07
N GLN A 422 -25.42 -9.65 -8.22
CA GLN A 422 -26.33 -9.23 -9.29
C GLN A 422 -26.93 -10.39 -10.10
N MET A 423 -26.35 -11.60 -10.02
CA MET A 423 -26.85 -12.78 -10.73
C MET A 423 -28.24 -13.23 -10.27
N ASP A 424 -28.67 -12.86 -9.07
CA ASP A 424 -29.99 -13.21 -8.53
C ASP A 424 -30.72 -11.96 -8.02
N SER A 425 -31.81 -11.60 -8.72
CA SER A 425 -32.62 -10.41 -8.43
C SER A 425 -33.29 -10.40 -7.05
N LYS A 426 -33.27 -11.52 -6.30
CA LYS A 426 -33.78 -11.54 -4.93
C LYS A 426 -32.92 -10.73 -3.96
N TYR A 427 -31.63 -10.52 -4.28
CA TYR A 427 -30.73 -9.80 -3.39
C TYR A 427 -30.92 -8.28 -3.52
N PRO A 428 -31.01 -7.55 -2.40
CA PRO A 428 -31.32 -6.13 -2.42
C PRO A 428 -30.19 -5.30 -2.99
N VAL A 429 -30.52 -4.35 -3.87
CA VAL A 429 -29.57 -3.48 -4.58
C VAL A 429 -29.91 -2.01 -4.32
N GLN A 430 -28.90 -1.23 -3.94
CA GLN A 430 -28.98 0.23 -3.90
C GLN A 430 -28.46 0.84 -5.22
N LYS A 431 -29.06 1.96 -5.64
CA LYS A 431 -28.65 2.76 -6.81
C LYS A 431 -28.61 4.24 -6.43
N GLY A 432 -27.67 4.98 -7.00
CA GLY A 432 -27.42 6.37 -6.63
C GLY A 432 -26.55 6.50 -5.39
N VAL A 433 -26.29 7.73 -4.96
CA VAL A 433 -25.48 7.96 -3.77
C VAL A 433 -26.33 7.80 -2.51
N PRO A 434 -25.93 6.96 -1.55
CA PRO A 434 -26.58 6.94 -0.24
C PRO A 434 -26.60 8.35 0.37
N ASN A 435 -27.75 8.78 0.88
CA ASN A 435 -27.92 10.05 1.59
C ASN A 435 -27.46 11.31 0.82
N ASN A 436 -27.44 11.31 -0.52
CA ASN A 436 -26.97 12.42 -1.35
C ASN A 436 -25.53 12.89 -1.02
N GLN A 437 -24.65 11.99 -0.57
CA GLN A 437 -23.27 12.34 -0.27
C GLN A 437 -22.49 12.71 -1.55
N SER A 438 -21.47 13.57 -1.42
CA SER A 438 -20.45 13.74 -2.45
C SER A 438 -19.42 12.62 -2.36
N LYS A 439 -18.66 12.37 -3.44
CA LYS A 439 -17.50 11.45 -3.39
C LYS A 439 -16.53 11.94 -2.30
N PRO A 440 -16.24 11.13 -1.26
CA PRO A 440 -15.19 11.46 -0.30
C PRO A 440 -13.84 11.63 -0.99
N ASP A 441 -13.06 12.61 -0.53
CA ASP A 441 -11.69 12.84 -1.01
C ASP A 441 -10.74 11.78 -0.43
N SER A 442 -10.01 11.07 -1.29
CA SER A 442 -9.01 10.08 -0.87
C SER A 442 -7.68 10.71 -0.45
N GLN A 443 -7.50 12.02 -0.65
CA GLN A 443 -6.29 12.75 -0.26
C GLN A 443 -5.01 12.12 -0.84
N ASN A 444 -5.10 11.57 -2.07
CA ASN A 444 -4.01 10.84 -2.73
C ASN A 444 -3.75 11.30 -4.17
N ASP A 445 -4.14 12.53 -4.52
CA ASP A 445 -3.95 13.04 -5.87
C ASP A 445 -2.54 13.61 -6.06
N PHE A 446 -1.61 12.76 -6.49
CA PHE A 446 -0.26 13.14 -6.93
C PHE A 446 -0.20 13.39 -8.46
N GLY A 447 -1.34 13.36 -9.16
CA GLY A 447 -1.42 13.50 -10.61
C GLY A 447 -1.06 12.23 -11.38
N LYS A 448 -0.86 12.36 -12.70
CA LYS A 448 -0.35 11.23 -13.51
C LYS A 448 1.15 11.07 -13.28
N VAL A 449 1.57 9.86 -12.92
CA VAL A 449 2.99 9.50 -12.76
C VAL A 449 3.76 9.91 -14.01
N MET A 450 4.67 10.86 -13.84
CA MET A 450 5.56 11.32 -14.89
C MET A 450 6.74 10.34 -14.95
N LYS A 451 6.59 9.19 -15.61
CA LYS A 451 7.76 8.31 -15.84
C LYS A 451 8.83 9.14 -16.58
N LYS A 452 9.96 9.40 -15.93
CA LYS A 452 11.17 9.84 -16.65
C LYS A 452 11.43 8.77 -17.70
N GLY A 453 11.27 9.13 -18.98
CA GLY A 453 11.58 8.22 -20.07
C GLY A 453 12.98 7.67 -19.84
N ASN A 454 13.15 6.36 -20.04
CA ASN A 454 14.43 5.68 -19.96
C ASN A 454 15.47 6.54 -20.67
N SER A 455 16.31 7.21 -19.90
CA SER A 455 17.56 7.74 -20.38
C SER A 455 18.37 6.49 -20.69
N CYS A 456 18.31 6.03 -21.94
CA CYS A 456 19.30 5.17 -22.54
C CYS A 456 20.66 5.84 -22.31
N LYS A 457 21.31 5.52 -21.19
CA LYS A 457 22.75 5.68 -21.07
C LYS A 457 23.34 4.44 -21.71
N SER A 458 23.72 4.67 -22.96
CA SER A 458 24.59 3.87 -23.83
C SER A 458 25.70 3.14 -23.09
#